data_AF-A0A836X5P1-F1
#
_entry.id   AF-A0A836X5P1-F1
#
_cell.length_a   1.000
_cell.length_b   1.000
_cell.length_c   1.000
_cell.angle_alpha   90.00
_cell.angle_beta   90.00
_cell.angle_gamma   90.00
#
_symmetry.space_group_name_H-M   'P 1'
#
loop_
_entity.id
_entity.type
_entity.pdbx_description
1 polymer ?
#
loop_
_entity_poly.entity_id
_entity_poly.type
_entity_poly.pdbx_seq_one_letter_code
_entity_poly.pdbx_strand_id
1 'polypeptide(L)'
;MAKHLSEGKLKDGKRHGKWIIYYANGNKRQEGKYAEGHKERQWTSYYKDGRKETVSHYENDVYTGKITYHWPDGKKQQTGQFNKYVGKWSDGKKTGPWTYYAEDGQTVWRVIIYKNGSRTKDDELPLGSCPKCDMTVESETWEACPKCGADLIEYLA
;
A
#
# COMPACT_ATOMS: atom_id res chain seq x y z
N MET A 1 25.16 -19.09 -1.53
CA MET A 1 24.47 -19.06 -0.23
C MET A 1 23.33 -18.04 -0.31
N ALA A 2 22.08 -18.45 -0.11
CA ALA A 2 20.95 -17.52 -0.18
C ALA A 2 20.99 -16.57 1.02
N LYS A 3 21.19 -15.27 0.76
CA LYS A 3 21.16 -14.25 1.81
C LYS A 3 19.70 -14.10 2.24
N HIS A 4 19.35 -14.58 3.43
CA HIS A 4 18.00 -14.44 3.96
C HIS A 4 17.68 -12.95 4.13
N LEU A 5 16.77 -12.41 3.30
CA LEU A 5 16.36 -11.00 3.35
C LEU A 5 15.31 -10.74 4.45
N SER A 6 15.05 -11.72 5.31
CA SER A 6 14.14 -11.59 6.43
C SER A 6 14.46 -12.60 7.53
N GLU A 7 14.25 -12.22 8.77
CA GLU A 7 14.34 -13.09 9.94
C GLU A 7 13.12 -12.90 10.84
N GLY A 8 12.74 -13.99 11.51
CA GLY A 8 11.63 -14.00 12.47
C GLY A 8 11.23 -15.42 12.82
N LYS A 9 10.32 -15.54 13.79
CA LYS A 9 9.80 -16.84 14.22
C LYS A 9 8.57 -17.22 13.41
N LEU A 10 8.46 -18.51 13.13
CA LEU A 10 7.23 -19.12 12.63
C LEU A 10 6.51 -19.81 13.79
N LYS A 11 5.19 -19.71 13.80
CA LYS A 11 4.28 -20.50 14.65
C LYS A 11 3.25 -21.12 13.72
N ASP A 12 3.12 -22.46 13.76
CA ASP A 12 2.20 -23.21 12.90
C ASP A 12 2.37 -22.91 11.40
N GLY A 13 3.63 -22.75 10.96
CA GLY A 13 3.98 -22.40 9.57
C GLY A 13 3.72 -20.94 9.18
N LYS A 14 3.16 -20.11 10.08
CA LYS A 14 2.85 -18.70 9.85
C LYS A 14 3.81 -17.76 10.59
N ARG A 15 4.04 -16.56 10.06
CA ARG A 15 4.87 -15.54 10.73
C ARG A 15 4.28 -15.16 12.07
N HIS A 16 5.09 -15.17 13.13
CA HIS A 16 4.64 -14.84 14.47
C HIS A 16 5.74 -14.12 15.28
N GLY A 17 5.35 -13.12 16.05
CA GLY A 17 6.25 -12.34 16.88
C GLY A 17 7.06 -11.31 16.08
N LYS A 18 8.23 -10.94 16.59
CA LYS A 18 9.08 -9.92 15.95
C LYS A 18 9.65 -10.44 14.64
N TRP A 19 9.56 -9.62 13.60
CA TRP A 19 10.13 -9.87 12.29
C TRP A 19 10.96 -8.67 11.83
N ILE A 20 12.05 -8.97 11.14
CA ILE A 20 12.93 -8.00 10.52
C ILE A 20 13.09 -8.39 9.05
N ILE A 21 13.02 -7.40 8.18
CA ILE A 21 13.22 -7.53 6.74
C ILE A 21 14.43 -6.65 6.39
N TYR A 22 15.33 -7.16 5.57
CA TYR A 22 16.59 -6.51 5.19
C TYR A 22 16.59 -6.09 3.73
N TYR A 23 17.36 -5.06 3.43
CA TYR A 23 17.84 -4.74 2.09
C TYR A 23 18.93 -5.73 1.66
N ALA A 24 19.23 -5.79 0.36
CA ALA A 24 20.31 -6.64 -0.16
C ALA A 24 21.70 -6.31 0.44
N ASN A 25 21.91 -5.04 0.82
CA ASN A 25 23.11 -4.58 1.50
C ASN A 25 23.22 -5.08 2.96
N GLY A 26 22.16 -5.70 3.52
CA GLY A 26 22.13 -6.19 4.90
C GLY A 26 21.54 -5.20 5.91
N ASN A 27 21.25 -3.97 5.51
CA ASN A 27 20.61 -2.99 6.39
C ASN A 27 19.15 -3.33 6.60
N LYS A 28 18.61 -2.99 7.78
CA LYS A 28 17.19 -3.15 8.05
C LYS A 28 16.39 -2.33 7.06
N ARG A 29 15.39 -2.96 6.47
CA ARG A 29 14.39 -2.34 5.59
C ARG A 29 13.09 -2.13 6.34
N GLN A 30 12.63 -3.12 7.11
CA GLN A 30 11.44 -3.03 7.94
C GLN A 30 11.57 -3.88 9.20
N GLU A 31 10.93 -3.48 10.29
CA GLU A 31 10.70 -4.34 11.44
C GLU A 31 9.32 -4.11 12.05
N GLY A 32 8.76 -5.15 12.66
CA GLY A 32 7.47 -5.08 13.33
C GLY A 32 7.03 -6.42 13.89
N LYS A 33 5.76 -6.52 14.27
CA LYS A 33 5.18 -7.74 14.83
C LYS A 33 4.24 -8.40 13.82
N TYR A 34 4.30 -9.72 13.74
CA TYR A 34 3.27 -10.55 13.12
C TYR A 34 2.45 -11.30 14.18
N ALA A 35 1.16 -11.49 13.94
CA ALA A 35 0.31 -12.46 14.62
C ALA A 35 -0.44 -13.27 13.56
N GLU A 36 -0.43 -14.60 13.69
CA GLU A 36 -1.11 -15.53 12.76
C GLU A 36 -0.82 -15.26 11.26
N GLY A 37 0.40 -14.82 10.94
CA GLY A 37 0.82 -14.49 9.57
C GLY A 37 0.54 -13.05 9.13
N HIS A 38 -0.18 -12.26 9.92
CA HIS A 38 -0.59 -10.89 9.61
C HIS A 38 0.20 -9.84 10.39
N LYS A 39 0.52 -8.71 9.75
CA LYS A 39 1.17 -7.56 10.41
C LYS A 39 0.25 -6.98 11.48
N GLU A 40 0.85 -6.70 12.62
CA GLU A 40 0.18 -6.21 13.81
C GLU A 40 0.96 -5.06 14.45
N ARG A 41 0.19 -4.11 15.00
CA ARG A 41 0.65 -2.94 15.74
C ARG A 41 1.64 -2.11 14.94
N GLN A 42 2.64 -1.56 15.62
CA GLN A 42 3.63 -0.69 15.02
C GLN A 42 4.61 -1.47 14.13
N TRP A 43 4.78 -0.96 12.92
CA TRP A 43 5.82 -1.32 11.98
C TRP A 43 6.69 -0.10 11.69
N THR A 44 7.99 -0.31 11.60
CA THR A 44 8.96 0.73 11.26
C THR A 44 9.65 0.34 9.95
N SER A 45 9.67 1.24 8.98
CA SER A 45 10.52 1.12 7.79
C SER A 45 11.71 2.07 7.90
N TYR A 46 12.80 1.71 7.24
CA TYR A 46 14.05 2.46 7.25
C TYR A 46 14.52 2.72 5.84
N TYR A 47 15.21 3.84 5.62
CA TYR A 47 15.98 4.08 4.41
C TYR A 47 17.17 3.11 4.32
N LYS A 48 17.77 3.01 3.13
CA LYS A 48 18.96 2.19 2.89
C LYS A 48 20.15 2.56 3.78
N ASP A 49 20.20 3.79 4.27
CA ASP A 49 21.23 4.29 5.20
C ASP A 49 20.94 3.99 6.69
N GLY A 50 19.81 3.34 6.99
CA GLY A 50 19.42 2.93 8.35
C GLY A 50 18.60 3.96 9.12
N ARG A 51 18.35 5.16 8.57
CA ARG A 51 17.45 6.13 9.21
C ARG A 51 16.02 5.68 9.10
N LYS A 52 15.18 5.99 10.10
CA LYS A 52 13.74 5.72 10.04
C LYS A 52 13.15 6.47 8.85
N GLU A 53 12.34 5.77 8.08
CA GLU A 53 11.59 6.30 6.94
C GLU A 53 10.12 6.50 7.35
N THR A 54 9.49 5.45 7.86
CA THR A 54 8.09 5.49 8.28
C THR A 54 7.86 4.71 9.57
N VAL A 55 6.92 5.18 10.38
CA VAL A 55 6.29 4.40 11.45
C VAL A 55 4.81 4.29 11.12
N SER A 56 4.30 3.07 10.99
CA SER A 56 2.93 2.76 10.58
C SER A 56 2.26 1.84 11.57
N HIS A 57 0.93 1.92 11.70
CA HIS A 57 0.15 0.99 12.52
C HIS A 57 -0.65 0.04 11.62
N TYR A 58 -0.62 -1.24 11.98
CA TYR A 58 -1.34 -2.30 11.31
C TYR A 58 -2.22 -3.07 12.29
N GLU A 59 -3.38 -3.51 11.82
CA GLU A 59 -4.26 -4.45 12.49
C GLU A 59 -4.72 -5.46 11.44
N ASN A 60 -4.36 -6.73 11.60
CA ASN A 60 -4.62 -7.79 10.61
C ASN A 60 -4.20 -7.41 9.17
N ASP A 61 -2.97 -6.92 9.00
CA ASP A 61 -2.43 -6.37 7.73
C ASP A 61 -3.14 -5.11 7.17
N VAL A 62 -4.20 -4.65 7.82
CA VAL A 62 -4.88 -3.40 7.46
C VAL A 62 -4.13 -2.26 8.10
N TYR A 63 -3.78 -1.28 7.29
CA TYR A 63 -3.15 -0.07 7.76
C TYR A 63 -4.18 0.79 8.52
N THR A 64 -3.94 1.11 9.80
CA THR A 64 -4.89 1.80 10.68
C THR A 64 -4.64 3.31 10.79
N GLY A 65 -4.26 3.93 9.68
CA GLY A 65 -4.36 5.38 9.52
C GLY A 65 -3.13 6.18 9.94
N LYS A 66 -2.47 5.87 11.07
CA LYS A 66 -1.39 6.72 11.61
C LYS A 66 -0.02 6.40 10.98
N ILE A 67 0.49 7.33 10.17
CA ILE A 67 1.88 7.32 9.71
C ILE A 67 2.64 8.48 10.34
N THR A 68 3.87 8.20 10.71
CA THR A 68 4.89 9.24 10.87
C THR A 68 5.93 9.02 9.80
N TYR A 69 6.06 9.96 8.88
CA TYR A 69 7.10 9.98 7.87
C TYR A 69 8.27 10.84 8.33
N HIS A 70 9.47 10.30 8.19
CA HIS A 70 10.72 10.96 8.51
C HIS A 70 11.48 11.20 7.21
N TRP A 71 11.80 12.46 6.93
CA TRP A 71 12.54 12.81 5.71
C TRP A 71 14.00 12.31 5.78
N PRO A 72 14.61 11.93 4.64
CA PRO A 72 15.99 11.50 4.58
C PRO A 72 16.98 12.69 4.68
N ASP A 73 16.58 13.87 5.13
CA ASP A 73 17.50 14.94 5.54
C ASP A 73 17.58 15.08 7.07
N GLY A 74 16.75 14.32 7.82
CA GLY A 74 16.66 14.36 9.28
C GLY A 74 16.06 15.63 9.86
N LYS A 75 15.71 16.63 9.03
CA LYS A 75 15.31 17.97 9.49
C LYS A 75 13.81 18.18 9.54
N LYS A 76 13.01 17.30 8.91
CA LYS A 76 11.55 17.39 8.90
C LYS A 76 10.92 16.06 9.29
N GLN A 77 9.82 16.13 10.04
CA GLN A 77 8.94 14.99 10.33
C GLN A 77 7.51 15.43 10.01
N GLN A 78 6.75 14.56 9.35
CA GLN A 78 5.33 14.78 9.09
C GLN A 78 4.55 13.65 9.75
N THR A 79 3.53 14.01 10.53
CA THR A 79 2.63 13.06 11.18
C THR A 79 1.21 13.35 10.73
N GLY A 80 0.46 12.31 10.37
CA GLY A 80 -0.92 12.48 9.91
C GLY A 80 -1.63 11.14 9.69
N GLN A 81 -2.90 11.23 9.35
CA GLN A 81 -3.62 10.12 8.74
C GLN A 81 -3.23 10.05 7.27
N PHE A 82 -2.72 8.91 6.81
CA PHE A 82 -2.23 8.74 5.45
C PHE A 82 -2.57 7.34 4.94
N ASN A 83 -3.51 7.20 4.03
CA ASN A 83 -3.83 5.89 3.48
C ASN A 83 -2.92 5.62 2.30
N LYS A 84 -2.15 4.52 2.30
CA LYS A 84 -1.40 4.08 1.11
C LYS A 84 -2.21 3.06 0.30
N TYR A 85 -2.87 2.17 1.01
CA TYR A 85 -3.87 1.28 0.45
C TYR A 85 -4.82 0.81 1.55
N VAL A 86 -6.03 0.41 1.18
CA VAL A 86 -7.04 -0.20 2.06
C VAL A 86 -7.57 -1.44 1.35
N GLY A 87 -7.59 -2.59 2.04
CA GLY A 87 -8.06 -3.84 1.46
C GLY A 87 -7.98 -5.00 2.45
N LYS A 88 -8.59 -6.13 2.08
CA LYS A 88 -8.69 -7.32 2.94
C LYS A 88 -7.68 -8.39 2.56
N TRP A 89 -7.19 -9.11 3.57
CA TRP A 89 -6.44 -10.35 3.42
C TRP A 89 -7.25 -11.54 3.93
N SER A 90 -7.11 -12.69 3.28
CA SER A 90 -7.59 -14.00 3.74
C SER A 90 -6.51 -15.02 3.46
N ASP A 91 -6.12 -15.81 4.47
CA ASP A 91 -5.11 -16.88 4.37
C ASP A 91 -3.76 -16.41 3.78
N GLY A 92 -3.32 -15.22 4.19
CA GLY A 92 -2.08 -14.59 3.71
C GLY A 92 -2.15 -14.11 2.25
N LYS A 93 -3.34 -14.06 1.65
CA LYS A 93 -3.57 -13.63 0.27
C LYS A 93 -4.54 -12.45 0.21
N LYS A 94 -4.29 -11.49 -0.69
CA LYS A 94 -5.20 -10.38 -0.94
C LYS A 94 -6.55 -10.91 -1.43
N THR A 95 -7.64 -10.39 -0.88
CA THR A 95 -9.00 -10.76 -1.27
C THR A 95 -9.90 -9.53 -1.27
N GLY A 96 -10.87 -9.48 -2.17
CA GLY A 96 -11.80 -8.36 -2.32
C GLY A 96 -11.15 -7.11 -2.94
N PRO A 97 -11.84 -5.96 -2.87
CA PRO A 97 -11.34 -4.71 -3.41
C PRO A 97 -10.16 -4.17 -2.60
N TRP A 98 -9.19 -3.62 -3.31
CA TRP A 98 -8.00 -2.98 -2.78
C TRP A 98 -7.88 -1.58 -3.35
N THR A 99 -8.12 -0.57 -2.52
CA THR A 99 -7.94 0.84 -2.85
C THR A 99 -6.49 1.23 -2.65
N TYR A 100 -5.89 1.94 -3.59
CA TYR A 100 -4.56 2.51 -3.54
C TYR A 100 -4.68 4.01 -3.69
N TYR A 101 -3.88 4.76 -2.93
CA TYR A 101 -3.93 6.21 -2.88
C TYR A 101 -2.66 6.83 -3.48
N ALA A 102 -2.75 8.07 -3.93
CA ALA A 102 -1.65 8.87 -4.45
C ALA A 102 -0.68 9.31 -3.33
N GLU A 103 0.36 10.07 -3.69
CA GLU A 103 1.39 10.52 -2.74
C GLU A 103 0.88 11.45 -1.64
N ASP A 104 -0.29 12.06 -1.82
CA ASP A 104 -0.99 12.86 -0.80
C ASP A 104 -1.69 12.00 0.27
N GLY A 105 -1.85 10.69 0.03
CA GLY A 105 -2.49 9.72 0.92
C GLY A 105 -4.00 9.89 1.10
N GLN A 106 -4.63 10.74 0.28
CA GLN A 106 -6.06 11.03 0.30
C GLN A 106 -6.72 10.74 -1.05
N THR A 107 -6.05 11.07 -2.16
CA THR A 107 -6.55 10.85 -3.51
C THR A 107 -6.50 9.36 -3.84
N VAL A 108 -7.63 8.76 -4.22
CA VAL A 108 -7.65 7.38 -4.71
C VAL A 108 -6.96 7.32 -6.07
N TRP A 109 -5.83 6.64 -6.15
CA TRP A 109 -5.10 6.45 -7.41
C TRP A 109 -5.63 5.24 -8.21
N ARG A 110 -6.02 4.15 -7.53
CA ARG A 110 -6.47 2.92 -8.19
C ARG A 110 -7.27 2.02 -7.25
N VAL A 111 -8.26 1.29 -7.77
CA VAL A 111 -8.85 0.13 -7.09
C VAL A 111 -8.51 -1.15 -7.85
N ILE A 112 -8.16 -2.23 -7.14
CA ILE A 112 -7.88 -3.55 -7.74
C ILE A 112 -8.65 -4.61 -6.99
N ILE A 113 -9.36 -5.49 -7.69
CA ILE A 113 -10.03 -6.63 -7.06
C ILE A 113 -9.07 -7.83 -7.06
N TYR A 114 -8.88 -8.41 -5.87
CA TYR A 114 -8.09 -9.63 -5.71
C TYR A 114 -9.00 -10.82 -5.35
N LYS A 115 -8.74 -11.96 -5.99
CA LYS A 115 -9.32 -13.26 -5.64
C LYS A 115 -8.18 -14.23 -5.36
N ASN A 116 -8.11 -14.71 -4.11
CA ASN A 116 -7.07 -15.64 -3.65
C ASN A 116 -5.64 -15.18 -4.00
N GLY A 117 -5.35 -13.89 -3.81
CA GLY A 117 -4.04 -13.29 -4.05
C GLY A 117 -3.74 -12.96 -5.50
N SER A 118 -4.59 -13.37 -6.44
CA SER A 118 -4.48 -13.03 -7.85
C SER A 118 -5.40 -11.85 -8.16
N ARG A 119 -4.95 -10.93 -9.02
CA ARG A 119 -5.81 -9.87 -9.54
C ARG A 119 -6.87 -10.50 -10.44
N THR A 120 -8.13 -10.17 -10.24
CA THR A 120 -9.14 -10.46 -11.26
C THR A 120 -8.89 -9.45 -12.38
N LYS A 121 -8.54 -9.91 -13.57
CA LYS A 121 -8.38 -9.02 -14.73
C LYS A 121 -9.77 -8.53 -15.12
N ASP A 122 -10.10 -7.37 -14.57
CA ASP A 122 -10.85 -6.26 -15.13
C ASP A 122 -10.48 -5.10 -14.19
N ASP A 123 -9.39 -4.45 -14.58
CA ASP A 123 -8.74 -3.38 -13.84
C ASP A 123 -9.51 -2.09 -14.08
N GLU A 124 -10.61 -1.87 -13.36
CA GLU A 124 -11.44 -0.68 -13.54
C GLU A 124 -11.28 0.31 -12.39
N LEU A 125 -10.70 1.44 -12.77
CA LEU A 125 -10.93 2.82 -12.36
C LEU A 125 -9.58 3.52 -12.21
N PRO A 126 -9.03 4.09 -13.30
CA PRO A 126 -8.11 5.19 -13.15
C PRO A 126 -8.91 6.45 -12.77
N LEU A 127 -8.59 7.06 -11.63
CA LEU A 127 -8.47 8.51 -11.65
C LEU A 127 -7.17 8.78 -12.42
N GLY A 128 -7.32 8.99 -13.73
CA GLY A 128 -6.23 9.03 -14.69
C GLY A 128 -6.77 9.43 -16.06
N SER A 129 -5.90 10.04 -16.86
CA SER A 129 -6.22 10.86 -18.02
C SER A 129 -7.34 10.36 -18.94
N CYS A 130 -8.24 11.25 -19.35
CA CYS A 130 -9.30 10.97 -20.32
C CYS A 130 -8.71 10.42 -21.64
N PRO A 131 -9.14 9.24 -22.13
CA PRO A 131 -8.53 8.57 -23.28
C PRO A 131 -8.73 9.31 -24.61
N LYS A 132 -9.69 10.24 -24.67
CA LYS A 132 -9.98 11.04 -25.87
C LYS A 132 -9.16 12.34 -25.94
N CYS A 133 -8.75 12.89 -24.81
CA CYS A 133 -8.18 14.24 -24.77
C CYS A 133 -7.01 14.43 -23.79
N ASP A 134 -6.51 13.32 -23.23
CA ASP A 134 -5.42 13.19 -22.27
C ASP A 134 -5.52 14.08 -21.04
N MET A 135 -6.72 14.57 -20.73
CA MET A 135 -6.93 15.41 -19.55
C MET A 135 -6.94 14.57 -18.29
N THR A 136 -5.98 14.81 -17.40
CA THR A 136 -5.98 14.27 -16.04
C THR A 136 -7.09 14.94 -15.23
N VAL A 137 -7.91 14.14 -14.56
CA VAL A 137 -9.07 14.61 -13.79
C VAL A 137 -8.88 14.27 -12.33
N GLU A 138 -8.97 15.27 -11.44
CA GLU A 138 -8.83 15.12 -9.98
C GLU A 138 -10.21 15.08 -9.29
N SER A 139 -11.14 14.23 -9.74
CA SER A 139 -12.47 14.24 -9.13
C SER A 139 -13.18 12.89 -9.12
N GLU A 140 -13.73 12.59 -7.95
CA GLU A 140 -14.23 11.27 -7.53
C GLU A 140 -15.59 10.86 -8.12
N THR A 141 -16.27 11.67 -8.94
CA THR A 141 -17.67 11.40 -9.37
C THR A 141 -18.05 11.92 -10.76
N TRP A 142 -17.37 11.50 -11.84
CA TRP A 142 -17.64 12.04 -13.18
C TRP A 142 -18.19 10.99 -14.14
N GLU A 143 -19.43 11.20 -14.59
CA GLU A 143 -20.08 10.39 -15.63
C GLU A 143 -19.53 10.72 -17.05
N ALA A 144 -19.05 11.95 -17.29
CA ALA A 144 -18.47 12.38 -18.57
C ALA A 144 -17.30 13.36 -18.39
N CYS A 145 -16.33 13.35 -19.32
CA CYS A 145 -15.14 14.22 -19.29
C CYS A 145 -15.50 15.73 -19.45
N PRO A 146 -14.93 16.64 -18.63
CA PRO A 146 -15.23 18.09 -18.68
C PRO A 146 -14.87 18.74 -20.01
N LYS A 147 -13.74 18.28 -20.57
CA LYS A 147 -13.07 18.94 -21.68
C LYS A 147 -13.60 18.49 -23.02
N CYS A 148 -13.99 17.23 -23.15
CA CYS A 148 -14.38 16.66 -24.43
C CYS A 148 -15.74 15.96 -24.44
N GLY A 149 -16.44 15.95 -23.31
CA GLY A 149 -17.77 15.34 -23.15
C GLY A 149 -17.78 13.83 -23.38
N ALA A 150 -16.63 13.17 -23.39
CA ALA A 150 -16.56 11.72 -23.54
C ALA A 150 -17.22 11.06 -22.32
N ASP A 151 -18.25 10.24 -22.58
CA ASP A 151 -18.78 9.32 -21.59
C ASP A 151 -17.68 8.31 -21.24
N LEU A 152 -17.31 8.24 -19.96
CA LEU A 152 -16.23 7.37 -19.50
C LEU A 152 -16.75 5.99 -19.10
N ILE A 153 -18.08 5.80 -19.07
CA ILE A 153 -18.75 4.53 -18.77
C ILE A 153 -18.84 3.65 -20.03
N GLU A 154 -19.00 4.23 -21.22
CA GLU A 154 -19.06 3.49 -22.50
C GLU A 154 -17.73 2.80 -22.89
N TYR A 155 -16.60 3.19 -22.32
CA TYR A 155 -15.29 2.56 -22.57
C TYR A 155 -14.99 1.38 -21.62
N LEU A 156 -15.95 1.00 -20.77
CA LEU A 156 -15.88 -0.11 -19.81
C LEU A 156 -16.77 -1.31 -20.25
N ALA A 157 -17.10 -1.41 -21.55
CA ALA A 157 -17.88 -2.51 -22.13
C ALA A 157 -17.08 -3.30 -23.18
#